data_AF-A0A0J1HVA7-F1
#
_entry.id   AF-A0A0J1HVA7-F1
#
_cell.length_a   1.000
_cell.length_b   1.000
_cell.length_c   1.000
_cell.angle_alpha   90.00
_cell.angle_beta   90.00
_cell.angle_gamma   90.00
#
_symmetry.space_group_name_H-M   'P 1'
#
loop_
_entity.id
_entity.type
_entity.pdbx_description
1 polymer ?
#
loop_
_entity_poly.entity_id
_entity_poly.type
_entity_poly.pdbx_seq_one_letter_code
_entity_poly.pdbx_strand_id
1 'polypeptide(L)'
;MPDQGIAQIIFPDSKDLETFLKEQGGYDLHEDLLKYGLTTKQFLYVDYKGEQYQEIVNFILDYEFAHQIELATQEELERLEAFNYEFLPDKIKMANKILSPKGYGLFLYPNSGDFYALFIEEIENITKILQEEVLLDDRIPFQERCIKYYR
;
A
#
# COMPACT_ATOMS: atom_id res chain seq x y z
N MET A 1 7.20 -23.59 1.32
CA MET A 1 6.62 -22.49 2.11
C MET A 1 6.37 -21.35 1.13
N PRO A 2 5.13 -21.14 0.67
CA PRO A 2 4.84 -20.21 -0.43
C PRO A 2 4.75 -18.75 0.01
N ASP A 3 4.58 -18.49 1.30
CA ASP A 3 4.12 -17.16 1.76
C ASP A 3 5.26 -16.13 1.92
N GLN A 4 6.51 -16.50 1.58
CA GLN A 4 7.61 -15.54 1.44
C GLN A 4 7.48 -14.68 0.16
N GLY A 5 6.57 -15.03 -0.76
CA GLY A 5 6.43 -14.36 -2.05
C GLY A 5 6.01 -12.90 -1.94
N ILE A 6 4.86 -12.61 -1.31
CA ILE A 6 4.34 -11.25 -1.22
C ILE A 6 5.13 -10.38 -0.24
N ALA A 7 5.61 -10.97 0.86
CA ALA A 7 6.42 -10.27 1.86
C ALA A 7 7.70 -9.71 1.24
N GLN A 8 8.39 -10.48 0.38
CA GLN A 8 9.59 -10.02 -0.32
C GLN A 8 9.27 -9.04 -1.45
N ILE A 9 8.06 -9.07 -2.01
CA ILE A 9 7.64 -8.09 -3.01
C ILE A 9 7.41 -6.75 -2.34
N ILE A 10 6.65 -6.71 -1.24
CA ILE A 10 6.27 -5.47 -0.55
C ILE A 10 7.41 -4.91 0.31
N PHE A 11 8.28 -5.78 0.83
CA PHE A 11 9.38 -5.41 1.73
C PHE A 11 10.72 -5.99 1.26
N PRO A 12 11.21 -5.64 0.06
CA PRO A 12 12.36 -6.29 -0.58
C PRO A 12 13.67 -6.16 0.21
N ASP A 13 13.86 -5.05 0.93
CA ASP A 13 15.11 -4.74 1.62
C ASP A 13 15.10 -5.00 3.13
N SER A 14 14.05 -5.61 3.68
CA SER A 14 13.89 -5.69 5.13
C SER A 14 14.49 -6.95 5.76
N LYS A 15 15.75 -6.84 6.22
CA LYS A 15 16.33 -7.78 7.20
C LYS A 15 15.58 -7.76 8.55
N ASP A 16 14.93 -6.64 8.85
CA ASP A 16 14.20 -6.43 10.08
C ASP A 16 12.85 -7.15 10.06
N LEU A 17 12.27 -7.40 8.89
CA LEU A 17 11.02 -8.13 8.74
C LEU A 17 11.15 -9.56 9.23
N GLU A 18 12.20 -10.28 8.84
CA GLU A 18 12.41 -11.65 9.34
C GLU A 18 12.53 -11.72 10.86
N THR A 19 13.16 -10.70 11.46
CA THR A 19 13.31 -10.60 12.91
C THR A 19 11.96 -10.30 13.55
N PHE A 20 11.22 -9.33 13.01
CA PHE A 20 9.88 -8.96 13.46
C PHE A 20 8.90 -10.14 13.43
N LEU A 21 8.88 -10.90 12.32
CA LEU A 21 7.99 -12.07 12.17
C LEU A 21 8.33 -13.17 13.20
N LYS A 22 9.63 -13.39 13.51
CA LYS A 22 10.05 -14.35 14.54
C LYS A 22 9.66 -13.91 15.95
N GLU A 23 9.64 -12.61 16.21
CA GLU A 23 9.31 -12.03 17.52
C GLU A 23 7.80 -11.94 17.78
N GLN A 24 7.00 -11.60 16.77
CA GLN A 24 5.54 -11.55 16.91
C GLN A 24 4.93 -12.93 17.10
N GLY A 25 5.41 -13.94 16.35
CA GLY A 25 4.89 -15.30 16.42
C GLY A 25 3.39 -15.40 16.11
N GLY A 26 2.87 -14.51 15.24
CA GLY A 26 1.47 -14.48 14.85
C GLY A 26 1.05 -15.73 14.08
N TYR A 27 -0.25 -16.07 14.18
CA TYR A 27 -0.84 -17.17 13.41
C TYR A 27 -1.17 -16.78 11.96
N ASP A 28 -1.31 -15.47 11.69
CA ASP A 28 -1.64 -14.92 10.38
C ASP A 28 -0.50 -14.00 9.90
N LEU A 29 0.18 -14.42 8.83
CA LEU A 29 1.28 -13.67 8.22
C LEU A 29 0.82 -12.29 7.74
N HIS A 30 -0.38 -12.17 7.17
CA HIS A 30 -0.82 -10.91 6.58
C HIS A 30 -1.15 -9.86 7.63
N GLU A 31 -1.63 -10.28 8.79
CA GLU A 31 -1.80 -9.41 9.95
C GLU A 31 -0.45 -8.89 10.45
N ASP A 32 0.57 -9.76 10.50
CA ASP A 32 1.92 -9.37 10.90
C ASP A 32 2.59 -8.45 9.87
N LEU A 33 2.41 -8.69 8.57
CA LEU A 33 2.87 -7.79 7.50
C LEU A 33 2.21 -6.41 7.58
N LEU A 34 0.90 -6.36 7.85
CA LEU A 34 0.19 -5.11 8.07
C LEU A 34 0.76 -4.36 9.28
N LYS A 35 0.92 -5.03 10.43
CA LYS A 35 1.53 -4.43 11.63
C LYS A 35 2.94 -3.91 11.36
N TYR A 36 3.74 -4.69 10.65
CA TYR A 36 5.10 -4.33 10.28
C TYR A 36 5.09 -3.06 9.42
N GLY A 37 4.35 -3.07 8.31
CA GLY A 37 4.26 -1.95 7.38
C GLY A 37 3.81 -0.65 8.06
N LEU A 38 2.84 -0.74 8.98
CA LEU A 38 2.37 0.41 9.77
C LEU A 38 3.44 0.90 10.77
N THR A 39 4.12 -0.01 11.45
CA THR A 39 5.16 0.33 12.45
C THR A 39 6.37 0.98 11.79
N THR A 40 6.73 0.53 10.59
CA THR A 40 7.86 1.07 9.82
C THR A 40 7.47 2.21 8.89
N LYS A 41 6.20 2.66 8.91
CA LYS A 41 5.63 3.69 8.02
C LYS A 41 5.80 3.39 6.53
N GLN A 42 5.96 2.13 6.16
CA GLN A 42 5.95 1.71 4.77
C GLN A 42 4.52 1.58 4.25
N PHE A 43 3.55 1.48 5.16
CA PHE A 43 2.12 1.57 4.85
C PHE A 43 1.57 2.89 5.39
N LEU A 44 0.77 3.55 4.57
CA LEU A 44 -0.06 4.68 4.97
C LEU A 44 -1.43 4.15 5.44
N TYR A 45 -1.91 4.68 6.56
CA TYR A 45 -3.22 4.30 7.13
C TYR A 45 -4.16 5.50 7.09
N VAL A 46 -5.21 5.40 6.27
CA VAL A 46 -6.12 6.52 5.97
C VAL A 46 -7.55 6.16 6.37
N ASP A 47 -8.30 7.11 6.93
CA ASP A 47 -9.71 6.94 7.28
C ASP A 47 -10.53 6.58 6.02
N TYR A 48 -11.47 5.64 6.15
CA TYR A 48 -12.36 5.27 5.06
C TYR A 48 -13.18 6.45 4.50
N LYS A 49 -13.40 7.48 5.32
CA LYS A 49 -14.08 8.73 4.93
C LYS A 49 -13.22 9.64 4.06
N GLY A 50 -11.93 9.36 3.91
CA GLY A 50 -10.99 10.15 3.15
C GLY A 50 -9.73 10.48 3.92
N GLU A 51 -8.82 11.17 3.25
CA GLU A 51 -7.56 11.64 3.81
C GLU A 51 -7.73 12.94 4.60
N GLN A 52 -7.01 13.07 5.71
CA GLN A 52 -6.84 14.29 6.48
C GLN A 52 -5.43 14.84 6.25
N TYR A 53 -5.28 16.14 6.06
CA TYR A 53 -3.95 16.77 5.98
C TYR A 53 -2.99 16.22 4.91
N GLN A 54 -3.52 15.82 3.75
CA GLN A 54 -2.70 15.47 2.57
C GLN A 54 -1.76 14.26 2.78
N GLU A 55 -2.20 13.32 3.61
CA GLU A 55 -1.55 12.02 3.88
C GLU A 55 -0.94 11.31 2.66
N ILE A 56 -1.66 11.16 1.54
CA ILE A 56 -1.19 10.49 0.32
C ILE A 56 -0.05 11.29 -0.32
N VAL A 57 -0.16 12.61 -0.41
CA VAL A 57 0.90 13.45 -0.99
C VAL A 57 2.16 13.39 -0.12
N ASN A 58 1.99 13.54 1.20
CA ASN A 58 3.09 13.42 2.16
C ASN A 58 3.74 12.03 2.11
N PHE A 59 2.93 10.98 1.96
CA PHE A 59 3.42 9.61 1.86
C PHE A 59 4.23 9.37 0.59
N ILE A 60 3.83 9.92 -0.56
CA ILE A 60 4.63 9.86 -1.79
C ILE A 60 5.97 10.57 -1.59
N LEU A 61 5.97 11.78 -1.00
CA LEU A 61 7.19 12.53 -0.71
C LEU A 61 8.13 11.80 0.25
N ASP A 62 7.58 11.22 1.32
CA ASP A 62 8.35 10.43 2.29
C ASP A 62 8.98 9.19 1.61
N TYR A 63 8.25 8.53 0.72
CA TYR A 63 8.75 7.40 -0.06
C TYR A 63 9.86 7.82 -1.04
N GLU A 64 9.66 8.89 -1.81
CA GLU A 64 10.68 9.46 -2.69
C GLU A 64 11.97 9.77 -1.93
N PHE A 65 11.85 10.38 -0.75
CA PHE A 65 12.98 10.71 0.10
C PHE A 65 13.70 9.46 0.64
N ALA A 66 12.95 8.47 1.12
CA ALA A 66 13.50 7.24 1.66
C ALA A 66 14.24 6.40 0.60
N HIS A 67 13.72 6.39 -0.63
CA HIS A 67 14.26 5.57 -1.73
C HIS A 67 15.20 6.36 -2.68
N GLN A 68 15.35 7.68 -2.49
CA GLN A 68 16.15 8.56 -3.35
C GLN A 68 15.73 8.52 -4.83
N ILE A 69 14.42 8.53 -5.08
CA ILE A 69 13.81 8.51 -6.41
C ILE A 69 12.82 9.68 -6.57
N GLU A 70 12.43 9.98 -7.81
CA GLU A 70 11.37 10.96 -8.12
C GLU A 70 10.22 10.24 -8.84
N LEU A 71 9.11 10.09 -8.14
CA LEU A 71 7.87 9.46 -8.58
C LEU A 71 6.89 10.47 -9.16
N ALA A 72 6.88 11.70 -8.66
CA ALA A 72 5.97 12.76 -9.07
C ALA A 72 6.68 14.11 -9.11
N THR A 73 6.34 14.92 -10.10
CA THR A 73 6.79 16.32 -10.13
C THR A 73 6.02 17.16 -9.09
N GLN A 74 6.58 18.30 -8.70
CA GLN A 74 5.90 19.24 -7.81
C GLN A 74 4.51 19.63 -8.32
N GLU A 75 4.36 19.92 -9.63
CA GLU A 75 3.06 20.28 -10.21
C GLU A 75 2.03 19.14 -10.11
N GLU A 76 2.48 17.89 -10.25
CA GLU A 76 1.60 16.72 -10.12
C GLU A 76 1.15 16.51 -8.68
N LEU A 77 2.04 16.72 -7.72
CA LEU A 77 1.73 16.65 -6.29
C LEU A 77 0.76 17.77 -5.87
N GLU A 78 0.96 19.00 -6.33
CA GLU A 78 0.02 20.12 -6.08
C GLU A 78 -1.36 19.86 -6.69
N ARG A 79 -1.42 19.26 -7.89
CA ARG A 79 -2.69 18.83 -8.50
C ARG A 79 -3.34 17.69 -7.73
N LEU A 80 -2.53 16.74 -7.26
CA LEU A 80 -3.02 15.64 -6.44
C LEU A 80 -3.59 16.19 -5.15
N GLU A 81 -2.89 17.10 -4.46
CA GLU A 81 -3.34 17.80 -3.26
C GLU A 81 -4.71 18.46 -3.47
N ALA A 82 -4.83 19.30 -4.52
CA ALA A 82 -6.03 20.05 -4.84
C ALA A 82 -7.18 19.20 -5.44
N PHE A 83 -6.95 17.90 -5.69
CA PHE A 83 -7.97 17.02 -6.27
C PHE A 83 -9.11 16.78 -5.29
N ASN A 84 -10.30 17.25 -5.66
CA ASN A 84 -11.56 16.97 -4.96
C ASN A 84 -12.11 15.60 -5.37
N TYR A 85 -12.48 14.80 -4.38
CA TYR A 85 -13.01 13.45 -4.58
C TYR A 85 -14.17 13.19 -3.61
N GLU A 86 -15.10 12.32 -4.01
CA GLU A 86 -16.18 11.86 -3.14
C GLU A 86 -15.75 10.64 -2.32
N PHE A 87 -14.94 9.76 -2.92
CA PHE A 87 -14.45 8.54 -2.29
C PHE A 87 -12.93 8.41 -2.47
N LEU A 88 -12.24 7.91 -1.44
CA LEU A 88 -10.78 7.75 -1.46
C LEU A 88 -10.24 6.95 -2.67
N PRO A 89 -10.92 5.89 -3.17
CA PRO A 89 -10.49 5.22 -4.39
C PRO A 89 -10.30 6.13 -5.60
N ASP A 90 -11.05 7.23 -5.73
CA ASP A 90 -10.85 8.16 -6.84
C ASP A 90 -9.58 9.00 -6.69
N LYS A 91 -9.21 9.34 -5.45
CA LYS A 91 -7.91 9.95 -5.13
C LYS A 91 -6.76 8.96 -5.42
N ILE A 92 -6.92 7.69 -5.05
CA ILE A 92 -5.94 6.64 -5.34
C ILE A 92 -5.74 6.46 -6.85
N LYS A 93 -6.82 6.46 -7.66
CA LYS A 93 -6.71 6.45 -9.13
C LYS A 93 -5.93 7.66 -9.65
N MET A 94 -6.20 8.85 -9.09
CA MET A 94 -5.48 10.06 -9.49
C MET A 94 -3.98 9.96 -9.17
N ALA A 95 -3.63 9.47 -7.99
CA ALA A 95 -2.24 9.19 -7.63
C ALA A 95 -1.61 8.17 -8.59
N ASN A 96 -2.29 7.08 -8.90
CA ASN A 96 -1.79 6.04 -9.81
C ASN A 96 -1.57 6.52 -11.25
N LYS A 97 -2.32 7.52 -11.72
CA LYS A 97 -2.03 8.18 -13.01
C LYS A 97 -0.69 8.91 -13.02
N ILE A 98 -0.24 9.40 -11.87
CA ILE A 98 1.03 10.09 -11.69
C ILE A 98 2.17 9.08 -11.51
N LEU A 99 1.94 8.04 -10.69
CA LEU A 99 2.97 7.06 -10.35
C LEU A 99 3.25 6.04 -11.48
N SER A 100 2.21 5.61 -12.21
CA SER A 100 2.35 4.52 -13.18
C SER A 100 3.30 4.79 -14.36
N PRO A 101 3.44 6.03 -14.90
CA PRO A 101 4.47 6.33 -15.89
C PRO A 101 5.90 6.13 -15.39
N LYS A 102 6.12 6.13 -14.07
CA LYS A 102 7.42 5.87 -13.43
C LYS A 102 7.63 4.40 -13.06
N GLY A 103 6.65 3.53 -13.32
CA GLY A 103 6.71 2.12 -12.97
C GLY A 103 6.25 1.79 -11.56
N TYR A 104 5.60 2.73 -10.85
CA TYR A 104 5.13 2.53 -9.48
C TYR A 104 3.62 2.66 -9.38
N GLY A 105 3.05 2.15 -8.30
CA GLY A 105 1.63 2.24 -8.00
C GLY A 105 1.37 2.31 -6.50
N LEU A 106 0.30 3.01 -6.13
CA LEU A 106 -0.32 3.03 -4.82
C LEU A 106 -1.38 1.92 -4.77
N PHE A 107 -1.11 0.90 -3.96
CA PHE A 107 -1.92 -0.28 -3.78
C PHE A 107 -2.72 -0.19 -2.48
N LEU A 108 -3.91 -0.79 -2.48
CA LEU A 108 -4.69 -0.99 -1.29
C LEU A 108 -4.46 -2.40 -0.75
N TYR A 109 -4.00 -2.48 0.50
CA TYR A 109 -3.88 -3.71 1.27
C TYR A 109 -5.17 -3.92 2.10
N PRO A 110 -6.02 -4.92 1.76
CA PRO A 110 -7.20 -5.25 2.52
C PRO A 110 -6.90 -5.49 3.99
N ASN A 111 -7.78 -5.00 4.85
CA ASN A 111 -7.76 -5.28 6.27
C ASN A 111 -9.22 -5.33 6.78
N SER A 112 -9.42 -5.89 7.98
CA SER A 112 -10.75 -6.03 8.59
C SER A 112 -11.24 -4.78 9.33
N GLY A 113 -10.51 -3.67 9.28
CA GLY A 113 -10.79 -2.43 10.00
C GLY A 113 -11.49 -1.37 9.16
N ASP A 114 -11.83 -0.25 9.81
CA ASP A 114 -12.51 0.90 9.20
C ASP A 114 -11.55 1.85 8.45
N PHE A 115 -10.40 1.37 8.00
CA PHE A 115 -9.36 2.22 7.42
C PHE A 115 -8.74 1.55 6.20
N TYR A 116 -8.25 2.36 5.29
CA TYR A 116 -7.46 1.91 4.16
C TYR A 116 -5.99 1.83 4.54
N ALA A 117 -5.36 0.68 4.31
CA ALA A 117 -3.91 0.53 4.37
C ALA A 117 -3.35 0.60 2.95
N LEU A 118 -2.50 1.58 2.67
CA LEU A 118 -1.96 1.86 1.35
C LEU A 118 -0.44 1.68 1.35
N PHE A 119 0.11 1.20 0.23
CA PHE A 119 1.56 1.08 0.06
C PHE A 119 1.97 1.37 -1.38
N ILE A 120 3.20 1.83 -1.56
CA ILE A 120 3.77 2.10 -2.89
C ILE A 120 4.66 0.93 -3.27
N GLU A 121 4.48 0.41 -4.49
CA GLU A 121 5.27 -0.71 -5.01
C GLU A 121 5.48 -0.60 -6.52
N GLU A 122 6.51 -1.27 -7.03
CA GLU A 122 6.75 -1.40 -8.46
C GLU A 122 5.66 -2.24 -9.15
N ILE A 123 5.15 -1.74 -10.28
CA ILE A 123 4.07 -2.40 -11.03
C ILE A 123 4.55 -3.60 -11.85
N GLU A 124 5.85 -3.88 -11.90
CA GLU A 124 6.41 -5.03 -12.64
C GLU A 124 5.77 -6.36 -12.17
N ASN A 125 5.49 -6.48 -10.86
CA ASN A 125 4.89 -7.68 -10.26
C ASN A 125 3.38 -7.56 -10.01
N ILE A 126 2.70 -6.60 -10.65
CA ILE A 126 1.28 -6.29 -10.38
C ILE A 126 0.36 -7.51 -10.40
N THR A 127 0.53 -8.43 -11.36
CA THR A 127 -0.34 -9.62 -11.45
C THR A 127 -0.20 -10.55 -10.24
N LYS A 128 1.01 -10.68 -9.67
CA LYS A 128 1.24 -11.49 -8.47
C LYS A 128 0.63 -10.80 -7.25
N ILE A 129 0.83 -9.49 -7.12
CA ILE A 129 0.29 -8.68 -6.02
C ILE A 129 -1.24 -8.79 -5.97
N LEU A 130 -1.92 -8.64 -7.11
CA LEU A 130 -3.39 -8.62 -7.16
C LEU A 130 -4.05 -9.99 -6.99
N GLN A 131 -3.29 -11.08 -7.08
CA GLN A 131 -3.80 -12.44 -6.84
C GLN A 131 -3.65 -12.88 -5.38
N GLU A 132 -2.88 -12.12 -4.58
CA GLU A 132 -2.65 -12.46 -3.19
C GLU A 132 -3.91 -12.24 -2.36
N GLU A 133 -4.36 -13.28 -1.69
CA GLU A 133 -5.45 -13.22 -0.71
C GLU A 133 -4.87 -12.87 0.65
N VAL A 134 -5.03 -11.61 1.09
CA VAL A 134 -4.38 -11.10 2.31
C VAL A 134 -5.34 -11.03 3.50
N LEU A 135 -6.63 -11.24 3.28
CA LEU A 135 -7.64 -11.21 4.34
C LEU A 135 -8.34 -12.58 4.44
N LEU A 136 -8.07 -13.30 5.52
CA LEU A 136 -8.59 -14.65 5.75
C LEU A 136 -9.99 -14.62 6.41
N ASP A 137 -10.98 -14.08 5.70
CA ASP A 137 -12.40 -14.14 6.11
C ASP A 137 -13.28 -14.68 4.97
N ASP A 138 -13.77 -15.91 5.12
CA ASP A 138 -14.60 -16.61 4.12
C ASP A 138 -15.99 -16.03 3.88
N ARG A 139 -16.39 -15.05 4.70
CA ARG A 139 -17.66 -14.33 4.51
C ARG A 139 -17.52 -13.18 3.52
N ILE A 140 -16.30 -12.72 3.27
CA ILE A 140 -16.00 -11.60 2.38
C ILE A 140 -15.76 -12.15 0.96
N PRO A 141 -16.32 -11.52 -0.11
CA PRO A 141 -16.05 -11.96 -1.47
C PRO A 141 -14.56 -11.97 -1.78
N PHE A 142 -14.08 -12.99 -2.51
CA PHE A 142 -12.65 -13.15 -2.82
C PHE A 142 -11.96 -11.87 -3.32
N GLN A 143 -12.60 -11.12 -4.22
CA GLN A 143 -12.06 -9.87 -4.77
C GLN A 143 -11.84 -8.77 -3.72
N GLU A 144 -12.60 -8.79 -2.63
CA GLU A 144 -12.47 -7.84 -1.52
C GLU A 144 -11.37 -8.25 -0.54
N ARG A 145 -10.90 -9.51 -0.62
CA ARG A 145 -9.82 -10.06 0.22
C ARG A 145 -8.44 -9.94 -0.43
N CYS A 146 -8.39 -9.62 -1.72
CA CYS A 146 -7.16 -9.44 -2.46
C CYS A 146 -6.69 -7.97 -2.49
N ILE A 147 -5.36 -7.79 -2.58
CA ILE A 147 -4.77 -6.46 -2.79
C ILE A 147 -5.38 -5.83 -4.03
N LYS A 148 -5.69 -4.53 -3.96
CA LYS A 148 -6.33 -3.79 -5.06
C LYS A 148 -5.39 -2.74 -5.63
N TYR A 149 -5.46 -2.59 -6.95
CA TYR A 149 -4.82 -1.51 -7.68
C TYR A 149 -5.86 -0.79 -8.52
N TYR A 150 -6.03 0.50 -8.25
CA TYR A 150 -6.99 1.33 -8.96
C TYR A 150 -6.31 2.07 -10.11
N ARG A 151 -6.62 1.66 -11.35
CA ARG A 151 -6.12 2.29 -12.58
C ARG A 151 -6.82 3.62 -12.89
#